data_AF-A0A3D1YWL1-F1
#
_entry.id   AF-A0A3D1YWL1-F1
#
_cell.length_a   1.000
_cell.length_b   1.000
_cell.length_c   1.000
_cell.angle_alpha   90.00
_cell.angle_beta   90.00
_cell.angle_gamma   90.00
#
_symmetry.space_group_name_H-M   'P 1'
#
loop_
_entity.id
_entity.type
_entity.pdbx_description
1 polymer ?
#
loop_
_entity_poly.entity_id
_entity_poly.type
_entity_poly.pdbx_seq_one_letter_code
_entity_poly.pdbx_strand_id
1 'polypeptide(L)' 'MGLPFYFVFGADVPIIFVLLKKGLGVGGAVALMLAAPVVNAPVLAMVGRWLGYRRALVFVALCWLVASAIGMLFGYIDAR' A
#
# COMPACT_ATOMS: atom_id res chain seq x y z
N MET A 1 -7.49 -29.40 1.65
CA MET A 1 -6.86 -28.63 2.74
C MET A 1 -6.53 -27.24 2.18
N GLY A 2 -7.50 -26.33 2.20
CA GLY A 2 -7.30 -24.96 1.70
C GLY A 2 -6.48 -24.16 2.70
N LEU A 3 -5.47 -23.41 2.24
CA LEU A 3 -4.78 -22.45 3.08
C LEU A 3 -5.81 -21.40 3.54
N PRO A 4 -6.05 -21.21 4.86
CA PRO A 4 -6.99 -20.20 5.36
C PRO A 4 -6.52 -18.75 5.18
N PHE A 5 -5.42 -18.51 4.45
CA PHE A 5 -4.73 -17.22 4.35
C PHE A 5 -4.52 -16.71 2.93
N TYR A 6 -5.12 -17.32 1.89
CA TYR A 6 -4.93 -16.86 0.50
C TYR A 6 -5.73 -15.57 0.19
N PHE A 7 -5.54 -14.51 0.97
CA PHE A 7 -6.06 -13.15 0.76
C PHE A 7 -7.49 -12.87 1.20
N VAL A 8 -7.63 -12.36 2.42
CA VAL A 8 -8.59 -11.28 2.66
C VAL A 8 -8.00 -10.01 2.02
N PHE A 9 -8.14 -9.88 0.69
CA PHE A 9 -7.89 -8.63 -0.06
C PHE A 9 -9.11 -7.70 0.06
N GLY A 10 -9.58 -7.49 1.29
CA GLY A 10 -10.83 -6.79 1.54
C GLY A 10 -10.93 -6.12 2.91
N ALA A 11 -9.85 -6.08 3.68
CA ALA A 11 -9.79 -5.32 4.94
C ALA A 11 -9.28 -3.89 4.72
N ASP A 12 -8.61 -3.65 3.60
CA ASP A 12 -8.09 -2.36 3.14
C ASP A 12 -9.21 -1.37 2.78
N VAL A 13 -10.26 -1.80 2.06
CA VAL A 13 -11.44 -0.95 1.79
C VAL A 13 -12.14 -0.49 3.09
N PRO A 14 -12.54 -1.38 4.02
CA PRO A 14 -13.25 -0.96 5.23
C PRO A 14 -12.36 -0.18 6.20
N ILE A 15 -11.07 -0.52 6.36
CA ILE A 15 -10.19 0.24 7.27
C ILE A 15 -10.01 1.67 6.78
N ILE A 16 -9.90 1.86 5.47
CA ILE A 16 -9.74 3.18 4.86
C ILE A 16 -11.05 3.96 4.94
N PHE A 17 -12.19 3.29 4.80
CA PHE A 17 -13.50 3.91 5.03
C PHE A 17 -13.67 4.43 6.47
N VAL A 18 -13.20 3.66 7.46
CA VAL A 18 -13.19 4.07 8.87
C VAL A 18 -12.21 5.23 9.11
N LEU A 19 -11.03 5.21 8.48
CA LEU A 19 -10.04 6.28 8.59
C LEU A 19 -10.49 7.58 7.92
N LEU A 20 -11.13 7.49 6.74
CA LEU A 20 -11.77 8.61 6.05
C LEU A 20 -12.83 9.25 6.97
N LYS A 21 -13.69 8.43 7.60
CA LYS A 21 -14.66 8.91 8.60
C LYS A 21 -14.01 9.55 9.84
N LYS A 22 -12.77 9.20 10.16
CA LYS A 22 -11.98 9.80 11.25
C LYS A 22 -11.19 11.05 10.84
N GLY A 23 -11.30 11.51 9.60
CA GLY A 23 -10.64 12.73 9.12
C GLY A 23 -9.36 12.49 8.31
N LEU A 24 -9.11 11.26 7.84
CA LEU A 24 -8.07 11.02 6.85
C LEU A 24 -8.48 11.70 5.53
N GLY A 25 -7.61 12.56 4.98
CA GLY A 25 -7.85 13.16 3.67
C GLY A 25 -7.83 12.11 2.55
N VAL A 26 -8.54 12.36 1.45
CA VAL A 26 -8.67 11.39 0.34
C VAL A 26 -7.30 11.04 -0.26
N GLY A 27 -6.37 12.00 -0.34
CA GLY A 27 -4.99 11.73 -0.74
C GLY A 27 -4.27 10.69 0.14
N GLY A 28 -4.48 10.76 1.47
CA GLY A 28 -3.94 9.77 2.41
C GLY A 28 -4.61 8.41 2.27
N ALA A 29 -5.91 8.37 1.98
CA ALA A 29 -6.64 7.14 1.73
C ALA A 29 -6.14 6.41 0.47
N VAL A 30 -5.93 7.14 -0.62
CA VAL A 30 -5.42 6.58 -1.89
C VAL A 30 -3.98 6.08 -1.73
N ALA A 31 -3.13 6.81 -0.99
CA ALA A 31 -1.76 6.37 -0.70
C ALA A 31 -1.72 5.06 0.10
N LEU A 32 -2.59 4.92 1.12
CA LEU A 32 -2.71 3.69 1.91
C LEU A 32 -3.26 2.52 1.07
N MET A 33 -4.26 2.77 0.23
CA MET A 33 -4.79 1.76 -0.70
C MET A 33 -3.73 1.24 -1.66
N LEU A 34 -2.85 2.11 -2.16
CA LEU A 34 -1.78 1.72 -3.07
C LEU A 34 -0.64 1.00 -2.35
N ALA A 35 -0.29 1.43 -1.14
CA ALA A 35 0.78 0.81 -0.36
C ALA A 35 0.41 -0.61 0.12
N ALA A 36 -0.85 -0.83 0.51
CA ALA A 36 -1.34 -2.08 1.08
C ALA A 36 -1.10 -3.33 0.20
N PRO A 37 -1.41 -3.37 -1.11
CA PRO A 37 -1.10 -4.51 -1.98
C PRO A 37 0.38 -4.58 -2.37
N VAL A 38 1.03 -3.43 -2.54
CA VAL A 38 2.36 -3.31 -3.13
C VAL A 38 3.46 -3.78 -2.17
N VAL A 39 3.32 -3.50 -0.87
CA VAL A 39 4.29 -3.88 0.16
C VAL A 39 3.66 -4.86 1.14
N ASN A 40 3.62 -6.14 0.76
CA ASN A 40 3.12 -7.22 1.61
C ASN A 40 4.24 -8.18 2.02
N ALA A 41 4.11 -8.79 3.19
CA ALA A 41 5.03 -9.82 3.70
C ALA A 41 5.38 -10.91 2.65
N PRO A 42 4.42 -11.52 1.94
CA PRO A 42 4.72 -12.47 0.87
C PRO A 42 5.51 -11.86 -0.31
N VAL A 43 5.21 -10.61 -0.70
CA VAL A 43 5.92 -9.91 -1.79
C VAL A 43 7.36 -9.63 -1.38
N LEU A 44 7.59 -9.14 -0.15
CA LEU A 44 8.94 -8.90 0.37
C LEU A 44 9.74 -10.20 0.53
N ALA A 45 9.10 -11.28 0.97
CA ALA A 45 9.74 -12.60 1.06
C ALA A 45 10.10 -13.15 -0.33
N MET A 46 9.23 -12.97 -1.33
CA MET A 46 9.48 -13.37 -2.72
C MET A 46 10.61 -12.55 -3.34
N VAL A 47 10.56 -11.22 -3.26
CA VAL A 47 11.59 -10.34 -3.82
C VAL A 47 12.93 -10.56 -3.12
N GLY A 48 12.95 -10.74 -1.80
CA GLY A 48 14.15 -11.04 -1.04
C GLY A 48 14.80 -12.38 -1.44
N ARG A 49 13.98 -13.42 -1.68
CA ARG A 49 14.48 -14.75 -2.09
C ARG A 49 14.95 -14.82 -3.54
N TRP A 50 14.28 -14.12 -4.45
CA TRP A 50 14.53 -14.22 -5.89
C TRP A 50 15.51 -13.17 -6.42
N LEU A 51 15.40 -11.92 -5.94
CA LEU A 51 16.21 -10.80 -6.43
C LEU A 51 17.33 -10.39 -5.46
N GLY A 52 17.30 -10.90 -4.22
CA GLY A 52 18.25 -10.56 -3.17
C GLY A 52 17.90 -9.28 -2.41
N TYR A 53 18.41 -9.17 -1.18
CA TYR A 53 18.04 -8.12 -0.22
C TYR A 53 18.28 -6.68 -0.72
N ARG A 54 19.34 -6.46 -1.50
CA ARG A 54 19.65 -5.13 -2.07
C ARG A 54 18.56 -4.64 -3.01
N ARG A 55 18.00 -5.54 -3.83
CA ARG A 55 16.94 -5.19 -4.80
C ARG A 55 15.58 -5.06 -4.11
N ALA A 56 15.35 -5.81 -3.03
CA ALA A 56 14.17 -5.64 -2.18
C ALA A 56 14.10 -4.24 -1.56
N LEU A 57 15.22 -3.70 -1.06
CA LEU A 57 15.28 -2.33 -0.54
C LEU A 57 14.98 -1.28 -1.61
N VAL A 58 15.54 -1.44 -2.82
CA VAL A 58 15.28 -0.53 -3.94
C VAL A 58 13.80 -0.58 -4.36
N PHE A 59 13.19 -1.77 -4.36
CA PHE A 59 11.75 -1.94 -4.63
C PHE A 59 10.91 -1.18 -3.60
N VAL A 60 11.17 -1.36 -2.31
CA VAL A 60 10.44 -0.65 -1.24
C VAL A 60 10.60 0.86 -1.35
N ALA A 61 11.81 1.35 -1.64
CA ALA A 61 12.07 2.77 -1.82
C ALA A 61 11.32 3.36 -3.01
N LEU A 62 11.29 2.66 -4.14
CA LEU A 62 10.50 3.06 -5.32
C LEU A 62 9.00 3.10 -5.01
N CYS A 63 8.48 2.07 -4.35
CA CYS A 63 7.07 2.01 -3.96
C CYS A 63 6.69 3.14 -3.02
N TRP A 64 7.55 3.48 -2.06
CA TRP A 64 7.34 4.62 -1.18
C TRP A 64 7.23 5.93 -1.98
N LEU A 65 8.17 6.17 -2.89
CA LEU A 65 8.20 7.40 -3.70
C LEU A 65 6.94 7.55 -4.55
N VAL A 66 6.53 6.47 -5.22
CA VAL A 66 5.33 6.47 -6.06
C VAL A 66 4.06 6.65 -5.23
N ALA A 67 3.92 5.94 -4.11
CA ALA A 67 2.76 6.07 -3.22
C ALA A 67 2.66 7.48 -2.62
N SER A 68 3.79 8.07 -2.22
CA SER A 68 3.84 9.43 -1.68
C SER A 68 3.49 10.48 -2.74
N ALA A 69 4.01 10.34 -3.96
CA ALA A 69 3.72 11.27 -5.05
C ALA A 69 2.24 11.25 -5.45
N ILE A 70 1.65 10.05 -5.58
CA ILE A 70 0.23 9.90 -5.90
C ILE A 70 -0.65 10.41 -4.77
N GLY A 71 -0.30 10.11 -3.52
CA GLY A 71 -1.03 10.59 -2.34
C GLY A 71 -1.05 12.12 -2.24
N MET A 72 0.08 12.77 -2.50
CA MET A 72 0.14 14.23 -2.56
C MET A 72 -0.70 14.78 -3.70
N LEU A 73 -0.59 14.23 -4.92
CA LEU A 73 -1.36 14.69 -6.07
C LEU A 73 -2.88 14.60 -5.82
N PHE A 74 -3.37 13.47 -5.30
CA PHE A 74 -4.78 13.31 -4.96
C PHE A 74 -5.19 14.22 -3.79
N GLY A 75 -4.30 14.42 -2.80
CA GLY A 75 -4.52 15.39 -1.73
C GLY A 75 -4.68 16.82 -2.24
N TYR A 76 -3.89 17.22 -3.25
CA TYR A 76 -4.01 18.53 -3.89
C TYR A 76 -5.27 18.67 -4.76
N ILE A 77 -5.75 17.58 -5.36
CA ILE A 77 -6.98 17.58 -6.18
C ILE A 77 -8.23 17.64 -5.28
N ASP A 78 -8.23 16.91 -4.17
CA ASP A 78 -9.35 16.84 -3.22
C ASP A 78 -9.40 18.04 -2.25
N ALA A 79 -8.26 18.69 -1.99
CA ALA A 79 -8.20 19.93 -1.20
C ALA A 79 -8.69 21.19 -1.96
N ARG A 80 -9.24 21.03 -3.17
CA ARG A 80 -9.84 22.09 -3.98
C ARG A 80 -11.35 21.91 -4.05
#